data_AF-A0A835LK27-F1
#
_entry.id   AF-A0A835LK27-F1
#
_cell.length_a   1.000
_cell.length_b   1.000
_cell.length_c   1.000
_cell.angle_alpha   90.00
_cell.angle_beta   90.00
_cell.angle_gamma   90.00
#
_symmetry.space_group_name_H-M   'P 1'
#
loop_
_entity.id
_entity.type
_entity.pdbx_description
1 polymer ?
#
loop_
_entity_poly.entity_id
_entity_poly.type
_entity_poly.pdbx_seq_one_letter_code
_entity_poly.pdbx_strand_id
1 'polypeptide(L)'
;MKISYDAMDTCFSGPAFDATSNTYKAFINRALHWEISSLSKYGGNCIGAIDVATEKLRFFEEPHTNIETSDAKLAKDVILGTLGDYLCMVDDRIDGQFFIWVMKEYGVAESWTKQYIIRKETLGPLRRVSFKMLRIMNYGSVFLHGREDQCHYDLEKGKCKHIRVEGIPSRPHQLEVVVHMGSLVSPKKD
;
A
#
# COMPACT_ATOMS: atom_id res chain seq x y z
N MET A 1 -16.94 -15.68 -2.56
CA MET A 1 -17.08 -14.83 -3.75
C MET A 1 -16.28 -15.45 -4.88
N LYS A 2 -16.93 -16.06 -5.88
CA LYS A 2 -16.27 -16.49 -7.12
C LYS A 2 -16.30 -15.28 -8.04
N ILE A 3 -15.15 -14.68 -8.31
CA ILE A 3 -15.02 -13.60 -9.28
C ILE A 3 -15.21 -14.24 -10.67
N SER A 4 -16.29 -13.91 -11.39
CA SER A 4 -16.48 -14.36 -12.77
C SER A 4 -15.70 -13.47 -13.74
N TYR A 5 -15.25 -14.07 -14.83
CA TYR A 5 -14.29 -13.51 -15.80
C TYR A 5 -14.86 -12.39 -16.70
N ASP A 6 -16.12 -11.98 -16.53
CA ASP A 6 -16.86 -11.25 -17.57
C ASP A 6 -16.86 -9.71 -17.42
N ALA A 7 -16.10 -9.14 -16.46
CA ALA A 7 -16.05 -7.68 -16.23
C ALA A 7 -14.73 -7.02 -16.70
N MET A 8 -14.14 -7.56 -17.75
CA MET A 8 -12.70 -7.49 -18.03
C MET A 8 -12.39 -6.92 -19.44
N ASP A 9 -12.82 -5.71 -19.79
CA ASP A 9 -12.71 -5.23 -21.20
C ASP A 9 -11.87 -3.97 -21.48
N THR A 10 -11.21 -3.35 -20.49
CA THR A 10 -10.28 -2.22 -20.77
C THR A 10 -8.85 -2.42 -20.30
N CYS A 11 -8.54 -3.52 -19.59
CA CYS A 11 -7.17 -3.95 -19.25
C CYS A 11 -6.75 -5.27 -19.93
N PHE A 12 -7.58 -5.85 -20.80
CA PHE A 12 -7.49 -7.26 -21.17
C PHE A 12 -7.15 -7.49 -22.64
N SER A 13 -5.85 -7.51 -22.91
CA SER A 13 -5.29 -8.40 -23.93
C SER A 13 -4.30 -9.38 -23.28
N GLY A 14 -4.81 -10.16 -22.32
CA GLY A 14 -4.20 -11.32 -21.63
C GLY A 14 -3.19 -10.99 -20.49
N PRO A 15 -2.79 -11.93 -19.59
CA PRO A 15 -3.36 -13.20 -19.09
C PRO A 15 -3.79 -13.11 -17.59
N ALA A 16 -4.04 -14.25 -16.94
CA ALA A 16 -4.51 -14.39 -15.55
C ALA A 16 -3.74 -13.56 -14.51
N PHE A 17 -4.48 -12.96 -13.59
CA PHE A 17 -3.98 -12.12 -12.50
C PHE A 17 -4.03 -12.87 -11.16
N ASP A 18 -3.06 -12.64 -10.28
CA ASP A 18 -3.04 -13.18 -8.91
C ASP A 18 -3.11 -12.06 -7.88
N ALA A 19 -3.89 -12.27 -6.82
CA ALA A 19 -3.89 -11.41 -5.65
C ALA A 19 -2.84 -11.98 -4.68
N THR A 20 -1.60 -11.51 -4.77
CA THR A 20 -0.51 -12.11 -4.00
C THR A 20 -0.71 -11.91 -2.49
N SER A 21 -0.31 -12.93 -1.70
CA SER A 21 -0.53 -13.02 -0.24
C SER A 21 0.10 -11.92 0.63
N ASN A 22 0.84 -10.98 0.03
CA ASN A 22 1.48 -9.86 0.72
C ASN A 22 0.88 -8.48 0.38
N THR A 23 -0.17 -8.43 -0.44
CA THR A 23 -0.75 -7.14 -0.88
C THR A 23 -1.47 -6.43 0.26
N TYR A 24 -0.98 -5.23 0.59
CA TYR A 24 -1.69 -4.35 1.53
C TYR A 24 -2.94 -3.80 0.87
N LYS A 25 -4.04 -3.79 1.63
CA LYS A 25 -5.35 -3.37 1.14
C LYS A 25 -5.75 -2.01 1.69
N ALA A 26 -6.38 -1.21 0.83
CA ALA A 26 -6.96 0.08 1.19
C ALA A 26 -8.49 0.03 1.11
N PHE A 27 -9.17 0.69 2.03
CA PHE A 27 -10.62 0.88 1.96
C PHE A 27 -10.93 2.37 1.91
N ILE A 28 -11.47 2.83 0.78
CA ILE A 28 -11.78 4.23 0.52
C ILE A 28 -12.91 4.33 -0.50
N ASN A 29 -13.73 5.38 -0.44
CA ASN A 29 -14.84 5.58 -1.36
C ASN A 29 -15.73 4.33 -1.53
N ARG A 30 -16.00 3.66 -0.40
CA ARG A 30 -16.82 2.43 -0.29
C ARG A 30 -16.27 1.23 -1.05
N ALA A 31 -15.02 1.26 -1.48
CA ALA A 31 -14.39 0.18 -2.19
C ALA A 31 -13.13 -0.34 -1.48
N LEU A 32 -12.96 -1.66 -1.51
CA LEU A 32 -11.73 -2.33 -1.10
C LEU A 32 -10.79 -2.39 -2.30
N HIS A 33 -9.54 -2.00 -2.12
CA HIS A 33 -8.52 -1.92 -3.16
C HIS A 33 -7.34 -2.85 -2.85
N TRP A 34 -6.76 -3.43 -3.89
CA TRP A 34 -5.55 -4.24 -3.81
C TRP A 34 -4.76 -4.11 -5.12
N GLU A 35 -3.45 -4.31 -5.04
CA GLU A 35 -2.61 -4.40 -6.23
C GLU A 35 -2.90 -5.72 -6.95
N ILE A 36 -2.97 -5.65 -8.27
CA ILE A 36 -3.11 -6.79 -9.17
C ILE A 36 -1.87 -6.83 -10.04
N SER A 37 -1.01 -7.83 -9.80
CA SER A 37 0.19 -8.04 -10.59
C SER A 37 -0.11 -8.90 -11.82
N SER A 38 0.34 -8.46 -12.99
CA SER A 38 0.32 -9.27 -14.20
C SER A 38 1.31 -10.43 -14.08
N LEU A 39 0.86 -11.66 -14.34
CA LEU A 39 1.74 -12.84 -14.43
C LEU A 39 2.55 -12.86 -15.74
N SER A 40 2.26 -11.96 -16.69
CA SER A 40 2.98 -11.88 -17.96
C SER A 40 4.19 -10.95 -17.86
N LYS A 41 5.22 -11.26 -18.64
CA LYS A 41 6.42 -10.42 -18.79
C LYS A 41 6.17 -9.07 -19.48
N TYR A 42 4.96 -8.84 -20.01
CA TYR A 42 4.62 -7.69 -20.85
C TYR A 42 3.44 -6.86 -20.30
N GLY A 43 2.69 -7.39 -19.33
CA GLY A 43 1.58 -6.68 -18.70
C GLY A 43 2.05 -5.86 -17.51
N GLY A 44 1.54 -4.64 -17.39
CA GLY A 44 1.74 -3.79 -16.22
C GLY A 44 0.89 -4.25 -15.03
N ASN A 45 1.26 -3.80 -13.83
CA ASN A 45 0.42 -3.91 -12.65
C ASN A 45 -0.73 -2.91 -12.72
N CYS A 46 -1.84 -3.23 -12.05
CA CYS A 46 -2.96 -2.31 -11.89
C CYS A 46 -3.53 -2.41 -10.48
N ILE A 47 -4.40 -1.47 -10.13
CA ILE A 47 -5.10 -1.48 -8.85
C ILE A 47 -6.52 -1.98 -9.09
N GLY A 48 -6.84 -3.14 -8.52
CA GLY A 48 -8.20 -3.65 -8.46
C GLY A 48 -8.99 -2.97 -7.35
N ALA A 49 -10.28 -2.80 -7.57
CA ALA A 49 -11.20 -2.36 -6.53
C ALA A 49 -12.55 -3.06 -6.64
N ILE A 50 -13.14 -3.36 -5.48
CA ILE A 50 -14.52 -3.83 -5.40
C ILE A 50 -15.34 -2.87 -4.56
N ASP A 51 -16.38 -2.31 -5.18
CA ASP A 51 -17.37 -1.52 -4.45
C ASP A 51 -18.20 -2.47 -3.58
N VAL A 52 -18.18 -2.25 -2.26
CA VAL A 52 -18.79 -3.18 -1.30
C VAL A 52 -20.31 -3.15 -1.35
N ALA A 53 -20.92 -2.06 -1.84
CA ALA A 53 -22.38 -1.93 -1.86
C ALA A 53 -23.00 -2.46 -3.15
N THR A 54 -22.30 -2.31 -4.27
CA THR A 54 -22.77 -2.71 -5.60
C THR A 54 -22.13 -4.01 -6.08
N GLU A 55 -21.11 -4.51 -5.38
CA GLU A 55 -20.28 -5.66 -5.74
C GLU A 55 -19.63 -5.53 -7.13
N LYS A 56 -19.51 -4.29 -7.64
CA LYS A 56 -18.91 -4.02 -8.95
C LYS A 56 -17.40 -3.90 -8.83
N LEU A 57 -16.71 -4.60 -9.74
CA LEU A 57 -15.27 -4.50 -9.90
C LEU A 57 -14.91 -3.29 -10.75
N ARG A 58 -13.80 -2.64 -10.38
CA ARG A 58 -13.16 -1.55 -11.11
C ARG A 58 -11.66 -1.77 -11.11
N PHE A 59 -11.01 -1.18 -12.10
CA PHE A 59 -9.57 -1.23 -12.26
C PHE A 59 -9.06 0.18 -12.45
N PHE A 60 -7.90 0.48 -11.87
CA PHE A 60 -7.24 1.75 -11.97
C PHE A 60 -5.80 1.56 -12.39
N GLU A 61 -5.29 2.51 -13.17
CA GLU A 61 -3.87 2.57 -13.47
C GLU A 61 -3.07 3.01 -12.24
N GLU A 62 -1.87 2.44 -12.12
CA GLU A 62 -0.89 2.90 -11.16
C GLU A 62 -0.32 4.28 -11.56
N PRO A 63 0.23 5.05 -10.60
CA PRO A 63 0.96 6.27 -10.93
C PRO A 63 2.06 5.98 -11.95
N HIS A 64 2.06 6.74 -13.06
CA HIS A 64 3.13 6.66 -14.04
C HIS A 64 4.47 6.99 -13.38
N THR A 65 5.39 6.06 -13.44
CA THR A 65 6.77 6.30 -13.07
C THR A 65 7.66 6.15 -14.28
N ASN A 66 8.30 7.25 -14.69
CA ASN A 66 9.30 7.28 -15.75
C ASN A 66 10.63 6.60 -15.32
N ILE A 67 10.54 5.59 -14.45
CA ILE A 67 11.68 4.90 -13.89
C ILE A 67 11.91 3.67 -14.77
N GLU A 68 12.82 3.82 -15.74
CA GLU A 68 13.36 2.69 -16.51
C GLU A 68 14.26 1.85 -15.59
N THR A 69 13.68 1.02 -14.73
CA THR A 69 14.46 0.03 -13.99
C THR A 69 14.63 -1.22 -14.83
N SER A 70 15.86 -1.45 -15.31
CA SER A 70 16.32 -2.66 -16.00
C SER A 70 16.20 -3.95 -15.16
N ASP A 71 15.90 -3.84 -13.87
CA ASP A 71 15.79 -4.94 -12.93
C ASP A 71 14.36 -5.12 -12.43
N ALA A 72 13.45 -5.43 -13.36
CA ALA A 72 12.06 -5.86 -13.10
C ALA A 72 11.95 -7.23 -12.35
N LYS A 73 13.00 -7.64 -11.62
CA LYS A 73 13.14 -8.99 -11.02
C LYS A 73 13.01 -9.04 -9.51
N LEU A 74 12.98 -7.91 -8.81
CA LEU A 74 12.67 -7.92 -7.39
C LEU A 74 11.18 -7.64 -7.25
N ALA A 75 10.41 -8.68 -6.94
CA ALA A 75 9.06 -8.52 -6.43
C ALA A 75 9.14 -7.61 -5.21
N LYS A 76 8.73 -6.36 -5.36
CA LYS A 76 8.71 -5.40 -4.27
C LYS A 76 7.28 -5.23 -3.78
N ASP A 77 7.12 -5.08 -2.47
CA ASP A 77 5.82 -4.99 -1.82
C ASP A 77 5.20 -3.61 -2.14
N VAL A 78 4.16 -3.54 -2.99
CA VAL A 78 3.37 -2.32 -3.12
C VAL A 78 2.42 -2.20 -1.93
N ILE A 79 2.40 -1.02 -1.34
CA ILE A 79 1.54 -0.73 -0.19
C ILE A 79 0.46 0.23 -0.62
N LEU A 80 -0.77 -0.28 -0.68
CA LEU A 80 -1.95 0.58 -0.79
C LEU A 80 -2.45 0.97 0.60
N GLY A 81 -2.91 2.20 0.70
CA GLY A 81 -3.50 2.74 1.92
C GLY A 81 -4.34 3.98 1.65
N THR A 82 -4.57 4.72 2.72
CA THR A 82 -5.26 6.01 2.68
C THR A 82 -4.40 7.08 3.33
N LEU A 83 -4.39 8.27 2.73
CA LEU A 83 -3.74 9.45 3.27
C LEU A 83 -4.75 10.60 3.29
N GLY A 84 -5.35 10.84 4.45
CA GLY A 84 -6.60 11.59 4.53
C GLY A 84 -7.70 10.88 3.75
N ASP A 85 -8.36 11.60 2.85
CA ASP A 85 -9.44 11.10 2.00
C ASP A 85 -8.97 10.63 0.62
N TYR A 86 -7.66 10.46 0.43
CA TYR A 86 -7.07 10.03 -0.83
C TYR A 86 -6.60 8.58 -0.78
N LEU A 87 -6.82 7.85 -1.87
CA LEU A 87 -6.15 6.57 -2.11
C LEU A 87 -4.65 6.87 -2.29
N CYS A 88 -3.79 6.11 -1.62
CA CYS A 88 -2.36 6.29 -1.73
C CYS A 88 -1.63 4.98 -2.00
N MET A 89 -0.48 5.10 -2.67
CA MET A 89 0.39 4.00 -3.02
C MET A 89 1.83 4.34 -2.62
N VAL A 90 2.50 3.38 -1.97
CA VAL A 90 3.94 3.46 -1.71
C VAL A 90 4.67 2.71 -2.80
N ASP A 91 5.65 3.39 -3.37
CA ASP A 91 6.54 2.86 -4.38
C ASP A 91 7.99 2.93 -3.88
N ASP A 92 8.64 1.77 -3.81
CA ASP A 92 10.03 1.59 -3.37
C ASP A 92 10.97 1.15 -4.51
N ARG A 93 10.56 1.39 -5.78
CA ARG A 93 11.31 0.95 -6.95
C ARG A 93 12.71 1.55 -7.03
N ILE A 94 12.90 2.80 -6.57
CA ILE A 94 14.22 3.45 -6.49
C ILE A 94 14.90 3.09 -5.16
N ASP A 95 16.13 2.56 -5.25
CA ASP A 95 16.89 2.23 -4.04
C ASP A 95 17.10 3.48 -3.15
N GLY A 96 16.92 3.27 -1.85
CA GLY A 96 17.06 4.32 -0.84
C GLY A 96 15.89 5.33 -0.76
N GLN A 97 14.86 5.22 -1.59
CA GLN A 97 13.72 6.15 -1.58
C GLN A 97 12.38 5.41 -1.64
N PHE A 98 11.44 5.86 -0.81
CA PHE A 98 10.04 5.45 -0.90
C PHE A 98 9.22 6.66 -1.33
N PHE A 99 8.56 6.57 -2.47
CA PHE A 99 7.63 7.58 -2.96
C PHE A 99 6.23 7.26 -2.49
N ILE A 100 5.56 8.26 -1.95
CA ILE A 100 4.14 8.15 -1.61
C ILE A 100 3.36 8.94 -2.64
N TRP A 101 2.61 8.22 -3.46
CA TRP A 101 1.70 8.75 -4.45
C TRP A 101 0.29 8.83 -3.87
N VAL A 102 -0.45 9.87 -4.23
CA VAL A 102 -1.86 10.05 -3.86
C VAL A 102 -2.69 10.34 -5.10
N MET A 103 -3.84 9.67 -5.21
CA MET A 103 -4.82 9.90 -6.27
C MET A 103 -5.73 11.05 -5.81
N LYS A 104 -5.47 12.26 -6.29
CA LYS A 104 -6.15 13.48 -5.84
C LYS A 104 -7.63 13.49 -6.23
N GLU A 105 -7.97 12.89 -7.36
CA GLU A 105 -9.33 12.70 -7.81
C GLU A 105 -9.58 11.21 -7.96
N TYR A 106 -10.42 10.67 -7.09
CA TYR A 106 -10.62 9.23 -7.02
C TYR A 106 -11.15 8.66 -8.34
N GLY A 107 -10.42 7.70 -8.89
CA GLY A 107 -10.70 7.03 -10.16
C GLY A 107 -10.11 7.70 -11.39
N VAL A 108 -9.40 8.83 -11.25
CA VAL A 108 -8.73 9.52 -12.36
C VAL A 108 -7.24 9.26 -12.29
N ALA A 109 -6.71 8.53 -13.28
CA ALA A 109 -5.30 8.09 -13.32
C ALA A 109 -4.33 9.28 -13.35
N GLU A 110 -4.67 10.32 -14.11
CA GLU A 110 -3.86 11.53 -14.28
C GLU A 110 -3.79 12.38 -13.00
N SER A 111 -4.66 12.09 -12.02
CA SER A 111 -4.69 12.78 -10.73
C SER A 111 -3.66 12.23 -9.72
N TRP A 112 -2.93 11.16 -10.08
CA TRP A 112 -1.83 10.66 -9.28
C TRP A 112 -0.75 11.73 -9.14
N THR A 113 -0.45 12.09 -7.90
CA THR A 113 0.60 13.07 -7.58
C THR A 113 1.52 12.50 -6.52
N LYS A 114 2.83 12.73 -6.72
CA LYS A 114 3.85 12.37 -5.72
C LYS A 114 3.76 13.37 -4.57
N GLN A 115 3.26 12.92 -3.43
CA GLN A 115 3.02 13.77 -2.27
C GLN A 115 4.23 13.82 -1.33
N TYR A 116 4.87 12.68 -1.05
CA TYR A 116 6.02 12.61 -0.14
C TYR A 116 7.13 11.70 -0.68
N ILE A 117 8.34 11.94 -0.18
CA ILE A 117 9.51 11.08 -0.40
C ILE A 117 10.11 10.76 0.97
N ILE A 118 10.08 9.49 1.35
CA ILE A 118 10.82 8.99 2.52
C ILE A 118 12.19 8.58 2.03
N ARG A 119 13.24 9.23 2.55
CA ARG A 119 14.62 8.90 2.22
C ARG A 119 15.18 7.97 3.28
N LYS A 120 15.88 6.91 2.89
CA LYS A 120 16.41 5.91 3.82
C LYS A 120 17.28 6.53 4.91
N GLU A 121 17.95 7.64 4.63
CA GLU A 121 18.81 8.36 5.58
C GLU A 121 18.04 8.95 6.77
N THR A 122 16.76 9.29 6.59
CA THR A 122 15.89 9.88 7.62
C THR A 122 15.28 8.83 8.55
N LEU A 123 15.49 7.54 8.27
CA LEU A 123 14.96 6.42 9.06
C LEU A 123 15.75 6.11 10.34
N GLY A 124 16.78 6.91 10.67
CA GLY A 124 17.56 6.71 11.89
C GLY A 124 18.24 5.34 11.92
N PRO A 125 18.16 4.56 13.02
CA PRO A 125 18.74 3.22 13.11
C PRO A 125 18.24 2.24 12.03
N LEU A 126 16.98 2.37 11.59
CA LEU A 126 16.38 1.48 10.59
C LEU A 126 17.10 1.52 9.25
N ARG A 127 17.82 2.60 8.92
CA ARG A 127 18.57 2.70 7.67
C ARG A 127 19.63 1.61 7.49
N ARG A 128 20.06 0.97 8.58
CA ARG A 128 21.13 -0.05 8.62
C ARG A 128 20.62 -1.48 8.62
N VAL A 129 19.31 -1.69 8.71
CA VAL A 129 18.69 -3.01 8.82
C VAL A 129 17.65 -3.20 7.74
N SER A 130 17.26 -4.46 7.49
CA SER A 130 16.05 -4.74 6.72
C SER A 130 14.83 -4.34 7.55
N PHE A 131 13.90 -3.64 6.92
CA PHE A 131 12.63 -3.25 7.49
C PHE A 131 11.51 -3.49 6.47
N LYS A 132 10.29 -3.65 6.96
CA LYS A 132 9.08 -3.66 6.16
C LYS A 132 8.28 -2.41 6.50
N MET A 133 7.82 -1.70 5.49
CA MET A 133 6.77 -0.71 5.69
C MET A 133 5.47 -1.47 5.87
N LEU A 134 4.79 -1.25 6.99
CA LEU A 134 3.62 -2.03 7.36
C LEU A 134 2.32 -1.34 6.97
N ARG A 135 2.22 -0.01 7.11
CA ARG A 135 1.00 0.72 6.80
C ARG A 135 1.22 2.23 6.73
N ILE A 136 0.48 2.91 5.85
CA ILE A 136 0.23 4.35 5.93
C ILE A 136 -0.97 4.59 6.86
N MET A 137 -0.77 5.46 7.85
CA MET A 137 -1.79 5.83 8.82
C MET A 137 -2.43 7.16 8.42
N ASN A 138 -3.74 7.28 8.64
CA ASN A 138 -4.58 8.39 8.15
C ASN A 138 -4.15 9.79 8.61
N TYR A 139 -3.25 9.90 9.58
CA TYR A 139 -2.75 11.16 10.14
C TYR A 139 -1.36 11.54 9.62
N GLY A 140 -1.02 11.16 8.38
CA GLY A 140 0.22 11.60 7.74
C GLY A 140 1.46 10.93 8.32
N SER A 141 1.37 9.64 8.63
CA SER A 141 2.51 8.89 9.15
C SER A 141 2.57 7.47 8.65
N VAL A 142 3.76 6.88 8.75
CA VAL A 142 4.05 5.54 8.26
C VAL A 142 4.64 4.70 9.37
N PHE A 143 4.15 3.47 9.53
CA PHE A 143 4.73 2.53 10.48
C PHE A 143 5.71 1.60 9.76
N LEU A 144 6.96 1.60 10.22
CA LEU A 144 8.07 0.81 9.71
C LEU A 144 8.52 -0.16 10.79
N HIS A 145 8.73 -1.41 10.43
CA HIS A 145 9.15 -2.45 11.36
C HIS A 145 10.41 -3.15 10.86
N GLY A 146 11.50 -3.00 11.61
CA GLY A 146 12.74 -3.73 11.46
C GLY A 146 12.86 -4.88 12.45
N ARG A 147 13.99 -5.59 12.43
CA ARG A 147 14.20 -6.76 13.29
C ARG A 147 14.11 -6.44 14.78
N GLU A 148 14.70 -5.32 15.18
CA GLU A 148 14.85 -4.92 16.59
C GLU A 148 14.29 -3.53 16.87
N ASP A 149 14.01 -2.76 15.83
CA ASP A 149 13.55 -1.39 15.90
C ASP A 149 12.22 -1.22 15.18
N GLN A 150 11.30 -0.47 15.79
CA GLN A 150 10.13 0.04 15.10
C GLN A 150 10.20 1.56 15.01
N CYS A 151 9.62 2.08 13.93
CA CYS A 151 9.61 3.50 13.68
C CYS A 151 8.23 3.95 13.25
N HIS A 152 7.78 5.01 13.90
CA HIS A 152 6.71 5.84 13.43
C HIS A 152 7.32 7.04 12.70
N TYR A 153 7.14 7.06 11.39
CA TYR A 153 7.69 8.11 10.54
C TYR A 153 6.63 9.18 10.30
N ASP A 154 6.91 10.40 10.76
CA ASP A 154 6.08 11.57 10.52
C ASP A 154 6.42 12.13 9.12
N LEU A 155 5.45 12.09 8.19
CA LEU A 155 5.66 12.49 6.80
C LEU A 155 5.93 13.98 6.66
N GLU A 156 5.27 14.80 7.47
CA GLU A 156 5.42 16.26 7.46
C GLU A 156 6.78 16.68 8.01
N LYS A 157 7.20 16.08 9.13
CA LYS A 157 8.49 16.41 9.75
C LYS A 157 9.67 15.71 9.07
N GLY A 158 9.40 14.70 8.25
CA GLY A 158 10.41 13.87 7.61
C GLY A 158 11.31 13.15 8.63
N LYS A 159 10.74 12.69 9.75
CA LYS A 159 11.51 12.15 10.87
C LYS A 159 10.92 10.86 11.40
N CYS A 160 11.83 9.93 11.67
CA CYS A 160 11.54 8.73 12.41
C CYS A 160 11.49 8.99 13.92
N LYS A 161 10.39 8.61 14.56
CA LYS A 161 10.28 8.45 16.01
C LYS A 161 10.33 6.96 16.34
N HIS A 162 11.32 6.57 17.14
CA HIS A 162 11.43 5.20 17.62
C HIS A 162 10.22 4.84 18.48
N ILE A 163 9.64 3.67 18.22
CA ILE A 163 8.59 3.10 19.03
C ILE A 163 9.03 1.70 19.41
N ARG A 164 8.67 1.28 20.63
CA ARG A 164 8.79 -0.11 21.06
C ARG A 164 7.40 -0.64 21.31
N VAL A 165 7.02 -1.68 20.57
CA VAL A 165 5.78 -2.44 20.82
C VAL A 165 6.19 -3.83 21.25
N GLU A 166 5.78 -4.23 22.44
CA GLU A 166 6.09 -5.55 22.98
C GLU A 166 5.26 -6.64 22.28
N GLY A 167 5.80 -7.86 22.21
CA GLY A 167 5.12 -9.01 21.60
C GLY A 167 5.12 -9.05 20.07
N ILE A 168 5.75 -8.09 19.39
CA ILE A 168 5.92 -8.13 17.93
C ILE A 168 7.03 -9.12 17.54
N PRO A 169 6.79 -10.05 16.59
CA PRO A 169 7.84 -10.92 16.06
C PRO A 169 9.00 -10.13 15.46
N SER A 170 10.23 -10.59 15.71
CA SER A 170 11.45 -9.99 15.16
C SER A 170 11.58 -10.13 13.64
N ARG A 171 10.73 -10.94 13.00
CA ARG A 171 10.70 -11.10 11.54
C ARG A 171 9.58 -10.29 10.91
N PRO A 172 9.88 -9.29 10.07
CA PRO A 172 8.87 -8.34 9.61
C PRO A 172 7.87 -8.92 8.61
N HIS A 173 8.20 -10.03 7.95
CA HIS A 173 7.34 -10.74 7.00
C HIS A 173 6.20 -11.54 7.67
N GLN A 174 6.16 -11.62 9.01
CA GLN A 174 5.14 -12.37 9.75
C GLN A 174 4.02 -11.47 10.30
N LEU A 175 3.96 -10.21 9.88
CA LEU A 175 3.05 -9.21 10.44
C LEU A 175 2.08 -8.68 9.39
N GLU A 176 0.80 -8.75 9.73
CA GLU A 176 -0.27 -8.01 9.09
C GLU A 176 -0.81 -7.00 10.10
N VAL A 177 -0.89 -5.73 9.71
CA VAL A 177 -1.47 -4.67 10.54
C VAL A 177 -2.91 -4.46 10.12
N VAL A 178 -3.86 -4.75 11.01
CA VAL A 178 -5.28 -4.51 10.83
C VAL A 178 -5.70 -3.28 11.63
N VAL A 179 -6.32 -2.30 10.98
CA VAL A 179 -6.86 -1.11 11.68
C VAL A 179 -8.21 -1.48 12.27
N HIS A 180 -8.32 -1.42 13.60
CA HIS A 180 -9.59 -1.51 14.28
C HIS A 180 -10.14 -0.10 14.52
N MET A 181 -11.15 0.29 13.75
CA MET A 181 -12.00 1.45 14.09
C MET A 181 -12.97 0.98 15.17
N GLY A 182 -12.59 1.14 16.43
CA GLY A 182 -13.44 0.78 17.55
C GLY A 182 -14.77 1.51 17.47
N SER A 183 -15.87 0.75 17.42
CA SER A 183 -17.16 1.28 17.82
C SER A 183 -17.13 1.35 19.34
N LEU A 184 -17.10 2.56 19.92
CA LEU A 184 -17.21 2.76 21.37
C LEU A 184 -18.64 2.50 21.87
N VAL A 185 -19.32 1.49 21.34
CA VAL A 185 -20.56 1.00 21.91
C VAL A 185 -20.17 0.09 23.05
N SER A 186 -20.22 0.64 24.27
CA SER A 186 -20.11 -0.17 25.48
C SER A 186 -21.15 -1.29 25.44
N PRO A 187 -20.80 -2.55 25.78
CA PRO A 187 -21.79 -3.58 25.99
C PRO A 187 -22.79 -3.08 27.03
N LYS A 188 -24.09 -3.11 26.71
CA LYS A 188 -25.10 -2.96 27.74
C LYS A 188 -24.95 -4.15 28.68
N LYS A 189 -24.81 -3.87 29.98
CA LYS A 189 -24.99 -4.89 31.00
C LYS A 189 -26.48 -5.23 31.02
N ASP A 190 -26.82 -6.42 30.55
CA ASP A 190 -28.08 -7.08 30.89
C ASP A 190 -27.99 -7.64 32.32
#